data_AF-A0A2A5M833-F1
#
_entry.id   AF-A0A2A5M833-F1
#
_cell.length_a   1.000
_cell.length_b   1.000
_cell.length_c   1.000
_cell.angle_alpha   90.00
_cell.angle_beta   90.00
_cell.angle_gamma   90.00
#
_symmetry.space_group_name_H-M   'P 1'
#
loop_
_entity.id
_entity.type
_entity.pdbx_description
1 polymer ?
#
loop_
_entity_poly.entity_id
_entity_poly.type
_entity_poly.pdbx_seq_one_letter_code
_entity_poly.pdbx_strand_id
1 'polypeptide(L)'
;ILFFVLLLIAALTTSLPIYQVIISVLEEKFKYSKNLSINLTLGFIFILGNLPCILTYGPWRDIVIIKGKNIFDSFDFISGNILFVLTAFFCCIYVGWILGKQESLKELSNNNTLKSSWFGIWFYYVKYIVPLIILIIFIYGILN
;
A
#
# COMPACT_ATOMS: atom_id res chain seq x y z
N ILE A 1 -25.87 -16.87 4.79
CA ILE A 1 -24.81 -17.73 4.20
C ILE A 1 -24.22 -17.13 2.93
N LEU A 2 -25.01 -16.82 1.90
CA LEU A 2 -24.48 -16.37 0.60
C LEU A 2 -23.66 -15.07 0.70
N PHE A 3 -24.14 -14.10 1.48
CA PHE A 3 -23.41 -12.85 1.76
C PHE A 3 -22.00 -13.08 2.33
N PHE A 4 -21.87 -13.96 3.32
CA PHE A 4 -20.58 -14.26 3.94
C PHE A 4 -19.63 -15.01 3.00
N VAL A 5 -20.16 -15.88 2.11
CA VAL A 5 -19.34 -16.55 1.09
C VAL A 5 -18.77 -15.54 0.10
N LEU A 6 -19.61 -14.62 -0.39
CA LEU A 6 -19.18 -13.53 -1.28
C LEU A 6 -18.14 -12.63 -0.60
N LEU A 7 -18.37 -12.27 0.67
CA LEU A 7 -17.45 -11.46 1.45
C LEU A 7 -16.11 -12.16 1.68
N LEU A 8 -16.11 -13.48 1.93
CA LEU A 8 -14.89 -14.28 2.08
C LEU A 8 -14.09 -14.30 0.77
N ILE A 9 -14.74 -14.52 -0.38
CA ILE A 9 -14.09 -14.52 -1.69
C ILE A 9 -13.47 -13.15 -1.99
N ALA A 10 -14.21 -12.07 -1.70
CA ALA A 10 -13.72 -10.70 -1.87
C ALA A 10 -12.49 -10.42 -1.00
N ALA A 11 -12.55 -10.76 0.29
CA ALA A 11 -11.43 -10.59 1.21
C ALA A 11 -10.19 -11.40 0.77
N LEU A 12 -10.39 -12.63 0.30
CA LEU A 12 -9.31 -13.48 -0.19
C LEU A 12 -8.66 -12.89 -1.46
N THR A 13 -9.46 -12.35 -2.37
CA THR A 13 -8.94 -11.75 -3.61
C THR A 13 -8.16 -10.46 -3.36
N THR A 14 -8.54 -9.66 -2.36
CA THR A 14 -7.80 -8.44 -1.99
C THR A 14 -6.50 -8.71 -1.22
N SER A 15 -6.43 -9.79 -0.44
CA SER A 15 -5.26 -10.12 0.38
C SER A 15 -4.14 -10.80 -0.42
N LEU A 16 -4.47 -11.63 -1.40
CA LEU A 16 -3.48 -12.35 -2.22
C LEU A 16 -2.42 -11.44 -2.88
N PRO A 17 -2.77 -10.33 -3.56
CA PRO A 17 -1.78 -9.43 -4.15
C PRO A 17 -0.84 -8.81 -3.12
N ILE A 18 -1.34 -8.48 -1.92
CA ILE A 18 -0.54 -7.86 -0.84
C ILE A 18 0.56 -8.83 -0.40
N TYR A 19 0.23 -10.11 -0.20
CA TYR A 19 1.22 -11.14 0.11
C TYR A 19 2.19 -11.38 -1.05
N GLN A 20 1.68 -11.40 -2.29
CA GLN A 20 2.49 -11.66 -3.48
C GLN A 20 3.58 -10.61 -3.67
N VAL A 21 3.31 -9.33 -3.37
CA VAL A 21 4.33 -8.26 -3.46
C VAL A 21 5.53 -8.57 -2.56
N ILE A 22 5.31 -9.05 -1.34
CA ILE A 22 6.39 -9.38 -0.40
C ILE A 22 7.16 -10.62 -0.87
N ILE A 23 6.43 -11.64 -1.33
CA ILE A 23 7.01 -12.89 -1.84
C ILE A 23 7.89 -12.61 -3.08
N SER A 24 7.39 -11.81 -4.03
CA SER A 24 8.15 -11.43 -5.22
C SER A 24 9.42 -10.65 -4.88
N VAL A 25 9.39 -9.78 -3.87
CA VAL A 25 10.60 -9.09 -3.41
C VAL A 25 11.63 -10.08 -2.86
N LEU A 26 11.21 -11.10 -2.11
CA LEU A 26 12.10 -12.14 -1.60
C LEU A 26 12.66 -13.04 -2.72
N GLU A 27 11.84 -13.39 -3.70
CA GLU A 27 12.27 -14.19 -4.85
C GLU A 27 13.23 -13.41 -5.76
N GLU A 28 12.90 -12.17 -6.13
CA GLU A 28 13.66 -11.40 -7.11
C GLU A 28 14.92 -10.74 -6.51
N LYS A 29 14.80 -10.12 -5.31
CA LYS A 29 15.95 -9.44 -4.70
C LYS A 29 16.84 -10.38 -3.90
N PHE A 30 16.27 -11.36 -3.20
CA PHE A 30 17.02 -12.28 -2.34
C PHE A 30 17.28 -13.65 -2.98
N LYS A 31 16.74 -13.90 -4.19
CA LYS A 31 16.93 -15.15 -4.95
C LYS A 31 16.51 -16.42 -4.17
N TYR A 32 15.56 -16.28 -3.25
CA TYR A 32 15.03 -17.42 -2.52
C TYR A 32 14.12 -18.29 -3.39
N SER A 33 14.03 -19.58 -3.05
CA SER A 33 13.11 -20.49 -3.71
C SER A 33 11.67 -20.14 -3.34
N LYS A 34 10.75 -20.29 -4.29
CA LYS A 34 9.33 -19.92 -4.14
C LYS A 34 8.68 -20.46 -2.87
N ASN A 35 8.90 -21.75 -2.59
CA ASN A 35 8.32 -22.39 -1.40
C ASN A 35 8.89 -21.82 -0.09
N LEU A 36 10.16 -21.43 -0.07
CA LEU A 36 10.77 -20.78 1.10
C LEU A 36 10.19 -19.38 1.30
N SER A 37 10.11 -18.57 0.23
CA SER A 37 9.56 -17.21 0.28
C SER A 37 8.11 -17.18 0.76
N ILE A 38 7.28 -18.12 0.28
CA ILE A 38 5.88 -18.28 0.72
C ILE A 38 5.83 -18.60 2.23
N ASN A 39 6.49 -19.67 2.66
CA ASN A 39 6.44 -20.10 4.06
C ASN A 39 7.01 -19.05 5.02
N LEU A 40 8.09 -18.39 4.63
CA LEU A 40 8.71 -17.34 5.44
C LEU A 40 7.78 -16.12 5.55
N THR A 41 7.19 -15.68 4.45
CA THR A 41 6.25 -14.55 4.44
C THR A 41 5.00 -14.84 5.27
N LEU A 42 4.34 -15.98 5.03
CA LEU A 42 3.13 -16.35 5.78
C LEU A 42 3.43 -16.58 7.26
N GLY A 43 4.49 -17.32 7.58
CA GLY A 43 4.88 -17.61 8.96
C GLY A 43 5.23 -16.34 9.74
N PHE A 44 5.99 -15.43 9.11
CA PHE A 44 6.38 -14.16 9.74
C PHE A 44 5.18 -13.26 9.99
N ILE A 45 4.29 -13.10 9.01
CA ILE A 45 3.07 -12.28 9.15
C ILE A 45 2.08 -12.90 10.14
N PHE A 46 2.04 -14.24 10.23
CA PHE A 46 1.22 -14.92 11.22
C PHE A 46 1.74 -14.66 12.65
N ILE A 47 3.04 -14.84 12.88
CA ILE A 47 3.65 -14.65 14.21
C ILE A 47 3.67 -13.17 14.65
N LEU A 48 4.12 -12.26 13.77
CA LEU A 48 4.35 -10.86 14.16
C LEU A 48 3.18 -9.92 13.85
N GLY A 49 2.29 -10.30 12.93
CA GLY A 49 1.12 -9.51 12.59
C GLY A 49 -0.13 -10.02 13.27
N ASN A 50 -0.54 -11.25 12.96
CA ASN A 50 -1.84 -11.77 13.37
C ASN A 50 -1.92 -12.05 14.87
N LEU A 51 -0.91 -12.69 15.47
CA LEU A 51 -0.90 -12.99 16.90
C LEU A 51 -1.00 -11.74 17.80
N PRO A 52 -0.18 -10.68 17.65
CA PRO A 52 -0.32 -9.52 18.51
C PRO A 52 -1.64 -8.77 18.26
N CYS A 53 -2.11 -8.69 17.00
CA CYS A 53 -3.38 -8.06 16.67
C CYS A 53 -4.57 -8.78 17.31
N ILE A 54 -4.61 -10.12 17.30
CA ILE A 54 -5.72 -10.86 17.93
C ILE A 54 -5.65 -10.80 19.47
N LEU A 55 -4.45 -10.85 20.05
CA LEU A 55 -4.26 -10.75 21.51
C LEU A 55 -4.71 -9.40 22.07
N THR A 56 -4.69 -8.36 21.25
CA THR A 56 -5.12 -7.01 21.63
C THR A 56 -6.62 -6.94 21.96
N TYR A 57 -7.44 -7.81 21.36
CA TYR A 57 -8.87 -7.90 21.67
C TYR A 57 -9.16 -8.71 22.95
N GLY A 58 -8.14 -9.28 23.59
CA GLY A 58 -8.25 -10.08 24.82
C GLY A 58 -7.23 -9.66 25.88
N PRO A 59 -6.18 -10.45 26.16
CA PRO A 59 -5.27 -10.24 27.30
C PRO A 59 -4.32 -9.05 27.14
N TRP A 60 -4.08 -8.56 25.92
CA TRP A 60 -3.18 -7.41 25.66
C TRP A 60 -3.93 -6.09 25.46
N ARG A 61 -5.21 -6.04 25.85
CA ARG A 61 -6.07 -4.86 25.69
C ARG A 61 -5.55 -3.60 26.41
N ASP A 62 -4.75 -3.78 27.46
CA ASP A 62 -4.17 -2.68 28.23
C ASP A 62 -2.78 -2.23 27.72
N ILE A 63 -2.22 -2.90 26.70
CA ILE A 63 -0.94 -2.53 26.10
C ILE A 63 -1.19 -1.51 24.99
N VAL A 64 -0.95 -0.26 25.35
CA VAL A 64 -1.17 0.90 24.50
C VAL A 64 0.19 1.42 24.02
N ILE A 65 0.46 1.35 22.71
CA ILE A 65 1.79 1.66 22.17
C ILE A 65 1.88 3.10 21.69
N ILE A 66 0.88 3.60 20.93
CA ILE A 66 0.95 4.93 20.30
C ILE A 66 -0.37 5.70 20.55
N LYS A 67 -0.29 6.93 21.05
CA LYS A 67 -1.42 7.89 21.18
C LYS A 67 -2.68 7.36 21.90
N GLY A 68 -2.60 6.34 22.76
CA GLY A 68 -3.82 5.77 23.38
C GLY A 68 -4.45 4.61 22.60
N LYS A 69 -3.84 4.20 21.47
CA LYS A 69 -4.37 3.17 20.58
C LYS A 69 -3.79 1.78 20.89
N ASN A 70 -4.66 0.79 20.72
CA ASN A 70 -4.35 -0.64 20.72
C ASN A 70 -3.26 -0.97 19.68
N ILE A 71 -2.57 -2.12 19.82
CA ILE A 71 -1.53 -2.55 18.86
C ILE A 71 -2.07 -2.63 17.43
N PHE A 72 -3.26 -3.22 17.23
CA PHE A 72 -3.90 -3.29 15.92
C PHE A 72 -4.14 -1.90 15.32
N ASP A 73 -4.75 -1.00 16.09
CA ASP A 73 -5.07 0.37 15.65
C ASP A 73 -3.79 1.20 15.38
N SER A 74 -2.71 0.90 16.09
CA SER A 74 -1.40 1.51 15.86
C SER A 74 -0.80 1.05 14.53
N PHE A 75 -0.87 -0.26 14.23
CA PHE A 75 -0.44 -0.80 12.93
C PHE A 75 -1.29 -0.26 11.78
N ASP A 76 -2.61 -0.19 11.95
CA ASP A 76 -3.52 0.39 10.96
C ASP A 76 -3.21 1.86 10.70
N PHE A 77 -2.94 2.65 11.76
CA PHE A 77 -2.56 4.04 11.61
C PHE A 77 -1.23 4.22 10.87
N ILE A 78 -0.19 3.46 11.24
CA ILE A 78 1.11 3.53 10.58
C ILE A 78 1.01 3.11 9.11
N SER A 79 0.33 2.00 8.83
CA SER A 79 0.23 1.47 7.48
C SER A 79 -0.67 2.34 6.58
N GLY A 80 -1.90 2.62 7.03
CA GLY A 80 -2.93 3.29 6.24
C GLY A 80 -2.76 4.80 6.14
N ASN A 81 -2.35 5.49 7.22
CA ASN A 81 -2.26 6.95 7.23
C ASN A 81 -0.85 7.48 6.94
N ILE A 82 0.19 6.71 7.27
CA ILE A 82 1.57 7.16 7.07
C ILE A 82 2.17 6.49 5.84
N LEU A 83 2.37 5.17 5.85
CA LEU A 83 3.08 4.46 4.78
C LEU A 83 2.38 4.58 3.44
N PHE A 84 1.06 4.35 3.38
CA PHE A 84 0.30 4.44 2.14
C PHE A 84 0.34 5.85 1.52
N VAL A 85 0.15 6.88 2.35
CA VAL A 85 0.19 8.29 1.94
C VAL A 85 1.59 8.68 1.47
N LEU A 86 2.62 8.23 2.17
CA LEU A 86 4.03 8.46 1.80
C LEU A 86 4.39 7.77 0.48
N THR A 87 3.96 6.53 0.27
CA THR A 87 4.15 5.81 -1.00
C THR A 87 3.46 6.53 -2.15
N ALA A 88 2.21 7.00 -1.95
CA ALA A 88 1.50 7.78 -2.96
C ALA A 88 2.22 9.10 -3.27
N PHE A 89 2.72 9.80 -2.24
CA PHE A 89 3.49 11.03 -2.40
C PHE A 89 4.76 10.82 -3.23
N PHE A 90 5.57 9.81 -2.87
CA PHE A 90 6.77 9.48 -3.62
C PHE A 90 6.48 9.03 -5.05
N CYS A 91 5.38 8.30 -5.28
CA CYS A 91 4.95 7.95 -6.62
C CYS A 91 4.64 9.20 -7.46
N CYS A 92 3.94 10.19 -6.89
CA CYS A 92 3.65 11.44 -7.59
C CYS A 92 4.91 12.25 -7.93
N ILE A 93 5.87 12.32 -7.01
CA ILE A 93 7.17 12.96 -7.25
C ILE A 93 7.93 12.21 -8.34
N TYR A 94 7.99 10.88 -8.25
CA TYR A 94 8.69 10.04 -9.22
C TYR A 94 8.12 10.25 -10.64
N VAL A 95 6.80 10.18 -10.80
CA VAL A 95 6.15 10.38 -12.10
C VAL A 95 6.31 11.83 -12.59
N GLY A 96 6.09 12.82 -11.74
CA GLY A 96 6.08 14.23 -12.15
C GLY A 96 7.47 14.84 -12.39
N TRP A 97 8.50 14.36 -11.67
CA TRP A 97 9.82 15.01 -11.64
C TRP A 97 10.95 14.10 -12.12
N ILE A 98 10.92 12.79 -11.86
CA ILE A 98 12.03 11.88 -12.19
C ILE A 98 11.81 11.20 -13.55
N LEU A 99 10.64 10.61 -13.79
CA LEU A 99 10.33 9.93 -15.05
C LEU A 99 10.28 10.93 -16.21
N GLY A 100 9.74 12.12 -15.95
CA GLY A 100 9.62 13.19 -16.94
C GLY A 100 8.43 12.99 -17.88
N LYS A 101 7.94 14.12 -18.41
CA LYS A 101 6.70 14.17 -19.20
C LYS A 101 6.73 13.27 -20.42
N GLN A 102 7.86 13.16 -21.11
CA GLN A 102 7.93 12.41 -22.37
C GLN A 102 7.89 10.90 -22.14
N GLU A 103 8.62 10.37 -21.17
CA GLU A 103 8.59 8.95 -20.82
C GLU A 103 7.23 8.56 -20.22
N SER A 104 6.67 9.39 -19.32
CA SER A 104 5.32 9.13 -18.80
C SER A 104 4.26 9.08 -19.91
N LEU A 105 4.39 9.97 -20.90
CA LEU A 105 3.49 10.00 -22.05
C LEU A 105 3.72 8.80 -22.97
N LYS A 106 4.96 8.33 -23.17
CA LYS A 106 5.24 7.13 -23.97
C LYS A 106 4.66 5.87 -23.34
N GLU A 107 4.83 5.69 -22.03
CA GLU A 107 4.27 4.57 -21.27
C GLU A 107 2.73 4.59 -21.32
N LEU A 108 2.11 5.76 -21.06
CA LEU A 108 0.65 5.90 -21.11
C LEU A 108 0.07 5.78 -22.52
N SER A 109 0.80 6.28 -23.52
CA SER A 109 0.41 6.21 -24.93
C SER A 109 0.74 4.86 -25.56
N ASN A 110 1.31 3.91 -24.80
CA ASN A 110 1.82 2.63 -25.27
C ASN A 110 2.61 2.79 -26.58
N ASN A 111 3.70 3.56 -26.52
CA ASN A 111 4.54 3.91 -27.66
C ASN A 111 3.78 4.53 -28.84
N ASN A 112 3.01 5.61 -28.59
CA ASN A 112 2.27 6.37 -29.60
C ASN A 112 1.10 5.64 -30.30
N THR A 113 0.67 4.48 -29.81
CA THR A 113 -0.50 3.77 -30.37
C THR A 113 -1.82 4.44 -29.97
N LEU A 114 -1.87 5.08 -28.81
CA LEU A 114 -3.04 5.81 -28.31
C LEU A 114 -2.74 7.32 -28.24
N LYS A 115 -3.09 8.08 -29.28
CA LYS A 115 -2.98 9.55 -29.25
C LYS A 115 -4.10 10.14 -28.41
N SER A 116 -3.80 10.61 -27.20
CA SER A 116 -4.73 11.44 -26.43
C SER A 116 -4.07 12.71 -25.93
N SER A 117 -4.54 13.87 -26.41
CA SER A 117 -4.11 15.20 -25.92
C SER A 117 -4.41 15.40 -24.42
N TRP A 118 -5.29 14.58 -23.84
CA TRP A 118 -5.64 14.63 -22.41
C TRP A 118 -4.49 14.19 -21.49
N PHE A 119 -3.52 13.44 -21.99
CA PHE A 119 -2.39 12.99 -21.17
C PHE A 119 -1.49 14.15 -20.70
N GLY A 120 -1.43 15.24 -21.46
CA GLY A 120 -0.74 16.46 -21.03
C GLY A 120 -1.38 17.08 -19.79
N ILE A 121 -2.71 17.21 -19.77
CA ILE A 121 -3.48 17.70 -18.63
C ILE A 121 -3.32 16.79 -17.41
N TRP A 122 -3.39 15.48 -17.63
CA TRP A 122 -3.22 14.48 -16.57
C TRP A 122 -1.85 14.59 -15.91
N PHE A 123 -0.78 14.80 -16.70
CA PHE A 123 0.56 14.94 -16.16
C PHE A 123 0.69 16.15 -15.24
N TYR A 124 0.14 17.31 -15.62
CA TYR A 124 0.13 18.50 -14.76
C TYR A 124 -0.70 18.26 -13.49
N TYR A 125 -1.82 17.55 -13.61
CA TYR A 125 -2.66 17.18 -12.47
C TYR A 125 -1.88 16.32 -11.45
N VAL A 126 -1.23 15.25 -11.92
CA VAL A 126 -0.43 14.36 -11.07
C VAL A 126 0.82 15.04 -10.52
N LYS A 127 1.43 15.96 -11.28
CA LYS A 127 2.65 16.66 -10.84
C LYS A 127 2.41 17.72 -9.78
N TYR A 128 1.28 18.42 -9.82
CA TYR A 128 1.04 19.59 -8.96
C TYR A 128 -0.16 19.44 -8.02
N ILE A 129 -1.30 18.92 -8.52
CA ILE A 129 -2.54 18.87 -7.74
C ILE A 129 -2.53 17.68 -6.78
N VAL A 130 -2.17 16.48 -7.27
CA VAL A 130 -2.17 15.26 -6.47
C VAL A 130 -1.21 15.33 -5.26
N PRO A 131 0.06 15.74 -5.38
CA PRO A 131 0.96 15.84 -4.22
C PRO A 131 0.46 16.86 -3.20
N LEU A 132 -0.20 17.94 -3.64
CA LEU A 132 -0.78 18.94 -2.73
C LEU A 132 -1.95 18.36 -1.93
N ILE A 133 -2.84 17.61 -2.58
CA ILE A 133 -3.95 16.90 -1.90
C ILE A 133 -3.40 15.90 -0.89
N ILE A 134 -2.39 15.11 -1.27
CA ILE A 134 -1.75 14.12 -0.40
C ILE A 134 -1.13 14.81 0.84
N LEU A 135 -0.50 15.96 0.66
CA LEU A 135 0.10 16.74 1.75
C LEU A 135 -0.97 17.24 2.73
N ILE A 136 -2.12 17.72 2.22
CA ILE A 136 -3.26 18.13 3.05
C ILE A 136 -3.79 16.93 3.85
N ILE A 137 -3.98 15.78 3.21
CA ILE A 137 -4.46 14.55 3.86
C ILE A 137 -3.49 14.11 4.96
N PHE A 138 -2.18 14.18 4.69
CA PHE A 138 -1.15 13.82 5.67
C PHE A 138 -1.17 14.73 6.90
N ILE A 139 -1.28 16.04 6.70
CA ILE A 139 -1.39 17.02 7.80
C ILE A 139 -2.65 16.74 8.62
N TYR A 140 -3.80 16.54 7.97
CA TYR A 140 -5.05 16.25 8.65
C TYR A 140 -5.00 14.92 9.42
N GLY A 141 -4.42 13.88 8.81
CA GLY A 141 -4.28 12.55 9.42
C GLY A 141 -3.35 12.51 10.64
N ILE A 142 -2.40 13.44 10.76
CA ILE A 142 -1.50 13.56 11.93
C ILE A 142 -2.11 14.41 13.05
N LEU A 143 -2.83 15.48 12.68
CA LEU A 143 -3.46 16.41 13.61
C LEU A 143 -4.68 15.80 14.32
N ASN A 144 -5.37 14.86 13.67
CA ASN A 144 -6.46 14.07 14.25
C ASN A 144 -5.96 12.78 14.95
#